data_AF-A0A920NTE5-F1
#
_entry.id   AF-A0A920NTE5-F1
#
_cell.length_a   1.000
_cell.length_b   1.000
_cell.length_c   1.000
_cell.angle_alpha   90.00
_cell.angle_beta   90.00
_cell.angle_gamma   90.00
#
_symmetry.space_group_name_H-M   'P 1'
#
loop_
_entity.id
_entity.type
_entity.pdbx_description
1 polymer ?
#
loop_
_entity_poly.entity_id
_entity_poly.type
_entity_poly.pdbx_seq_one_letter_code
_entity_poly.pdbx_strand_id
1 'polypeptide(L)' 'MIGHEIADLKKHMPNVDTRVAAIFRSGGAIIPKGTTTVMAGDEVFFIAEKKMQKGL' A
#
# COMPACT_ATOMS: atom_id res chain seq x y z
N MET A 1 -3.09 6.86 11.88
CA MET A 1 -3.82 5.80 11.16
C MET A 1 -3.03 4.51 11.35
N ILE A 2 -3.32 3.78 12.44
CA ILE A 2 -2.65 2.55 12.87
C ILE A 2 -3.76 1.49 12.96
N GLY A 3 -3.55 0.29 12.40
CA GLY A 3 -4.47 -0.84 12.59
C GLY A 3 -5.46 -1.15 11.46
N HIS A 4 -5.22 -0.68 10.23
CA HIS A 4 -6.07 -1.03 9.08
C HIS A 4 -5.39 -2.06 8.17
N GLU A 5 -6.16 -3.01 7.65
CA GLU A 5 -5.69 -4.01 6.70
C GLU A 5 -5.40 -3.38 5.33
N ILE A 6 -4.52 -4.01 4.54
CA ILE A 6 -4.25 -3.59 3.15
C ILE A 6 -5.55 -3.51 2.32
N ALA A 7 -6.54 -4.37 2.60
CA ALA A 7 -7.85 -4.31 1.95
C ALA A 7 -8.60 -2.99 2.21
N ASP A 8 -8.42 -2.37 3.38
CA ASP A 8 -9.03 -1.08 3.71
C ASP A 8 -8.32 0.09 3.01
N LEU A 9 -7.07 -0.10 2.58
CA LEU A 9 -6.33 0.92 1.84
C LEU A 9 -7.02 1.24 0.49
N LYS A 10 -7.65 0.25 -0.15
CA LYS A 10 -8.50 0.46 -1.35
C LYS A 10 -9.72 1.34 -1.08
N LYS A 11 -10.30 1.29 0.13
CA LYS A 11 -11.45 2.13 0.48
C LYS A 11 -11.06 3.59 0.70
N HIS A 12 -9.85 3.84 1.20
CA HIS A 12 -9.32 5.18 1.45
C HIS A 12 -8.66 5.79 0.21
N MET A 13 -8.17 4.97 -0.73
CA MET A 13 -7.62 5.40 -2.02
C MET A 13 -8.35 4.74 -3.21
N PRO A 14 -9.67 4.98 -3.37
CA PRO A 14 -10.48 4.28 -4.38
C PRO A 14 -10.12 4.64 -5.83
N ASN A 15 -9.41 5.76 -6.05
CA ASN A 15 -9.11 6.30 -7.37
C ASN A 15 -7.72 5.94 -7.90
N VAL A 16 -6.90 5.22 -7.13
CA VAL A 16 -5.59 4.77 -7.59
C VAL A 16 -5.62 3.26 -7.65
N ASP A 17 -5.49 2.72 -8.86
CA ASP A 17 -5.33 1.27 -9.07
C ASP A 17 -3.94 0.88 -8.54
N THR A 18 -3.90 0.71 -7.22
CA THR A 18 -2.68 0.56 -6.44
C THR A 18 -2.59 -0.87 -5.96
N ARG A 19 -1.50 -1.55 -6.29
CA ARG A 19 -1.17 -2.86 -5.73
C ARG A 19 0.03 -2.71 -4.81
N VAL A 20 -0.06 -3.25 -3.59
CA VAL A 20 1.10 -3.33 -2.70
C VAL A 20 2.06 -4.35 -3.29
N ALA A 21 3.28 -3.92 -3.58
CA ALA A 21 4.32 -4.75 -4.18
C ALA A 21 5.14 -5.48 -3.12
N ALA A 22 5.50 -4.78 -2.03
CA ALA A 22 6.29 -5.32 -0.94
C ALA A 22 6.06 -4.51 0.35
N ILE A 23 6.21 -5.18 1.49
CA ILE A 23 6.31 -4.53 2.80
C ILE A 23 7.65 -4.91 3.40
N PHE A 24 8.41 -3.96 3.93
CA PHE A 24 9.58 -4.22 4.74
C PHE A 24 9.28 -3.88 6.19
N ARG A 25 9.52 -4.85 7.08
CA ARG A 25 9.29 -4.72 8.53
C ARG A 25 10.52 -5.22 9.26
N SER A 26 11.07 -4.39 10.13
CA SER A 26 12.25 -4.74 10.93
C SER A 26 13.42 -5.30 10.09
N GLY A 27 13.61 -4.77 8.89
CA GLY A 27 14.66 -5.19 7.95
C GLY A 27 14.36 -6.43 7.10
N GLY A 28 13.17 -7.05 7.23
CA GLY A 28 12.75 -8.21 6.45
C GLY A 28 11.65 -7.90 5.43
N ALA A 29 11.73 -8.50 4.25
CA ALA A 29 10.70 -8.40 3.21
C ALA A 29 9.51 -9.32 3.51
N ILE A 30 8.29 -8.80 3.35
CA ILE A 30 7.02 -9.49 3.51
C ILE A 30 6.25 -9.36 2.19
N ILE A 31 5.79 -10.49 1.64
CA ILE A 31 4.88 -10.51 0.50
C ILE A 31 3.48 -10.12 0.99
N PRO A 32 2.91 -9.00 0.54
CA PRO A 32 1.61 -8.53 1.01
C PRO A 32 0.49 -9.43 0.50
N LYS A 33 -0.41 -9.83 1.41
CA LYS A 33 -1.70 -10.45 1.12
C LYS A 33 -2.82 -9.44 1.42
N GLY A 34 -4.02 -9.68 0.92
CA GLY A 34 -5.18 -8.80 1.20
C GLY A 34 -5.44 -8.63 2.71
N THR A 35 -5.15 -9.67 3.50
CA THR A 35 -5.29 -9.71 4.96
C THR A 35 -4.06 -9.22 5.72
N THR A 36 -3.01 -8.77 5.02
CA THR A 36 -1.81 -8.25 5.70
C THR A 36 -2.15 -6.91 6.33
N THR A 37 -1.90 -6.76 7.62
CA THR A 37 -2.09 -5.51 8.36
C THR A 37 -0.79 -4.70 8.36
N VAL A 38 -0.88 -3.43 7.96
CA VAL A 38 0.25 -2.49 8.00
C VAL A 38 0.42 -1.99 9.43
N MET A 39 1.66 -2.02 9.91
CA MET A 39 2.06 -1.63 11.25
C MET A 39 2.91 -0.36 11.23
N ALA A 40 3.01 0.32 12.39
CA ALA A 40 3.91 1.45 12.54
C ALA A 40 5.36 0.99 12.36
N GLY A 41 6.11 1.71 11.51
CA GLY A 41 7.48 1.35 11.14
C GLY A 41 7.59 0.45 9.91
N ASP A 42 6.47 0.07 9.28
CA ASP A 42 6.52 -0.60 7.98
C ASP A 42 6.90 0.37 6.86
N GLU A 43 7.81 -0.07 6.02
CA GLU A 43 8.03 0.54 4.71
C GLU A 43 7.20 -0.20 3.67
N VAL A 44 6.26 0.51 3.03
CA VAL A 44 5.31 -0.09 2.09
C VAL A 44 5.55 0.42 0.68
N PHE A 45 5.81 -0.49 -0.25
CA PHE A 45 6.01 -0.18 -1.66
C PHE A 45 4.75 -0.48 -2.45
N PHE A 46 4.33 0.48 -3.26
CA PHE A 46 3.13 0.39 -4.08
C PHE A 46 3.47 0.52 -5.55
N ILE A 47 2.81 -0.28 -6.39
CA ILE A 47 2.74 -0.05 -7.83
C ILE A 47 1.42 0.65 -8.09
N ALA A 48 1.49 1.85 -8.64
CA ALA A 48 0.35 2.58 -9.17
C ALA A 48 0.55 2.76 -10.67
N GLU A 49 -0.51 2.57 -11.45
CA GLU A 49 -0.47 3.06 -12.82
C GLU A 49 -0.33 4.59 -12.79
N LYS A 50 0.70 5.10 -13.45
CA LYS A 50 0.88 6.53 -13.64
C LYS A 50 -0.16 7.00 -14.64
N LYS A 51 -1.40 7.24 -14.20
CA LYS A 51 -2.30 8.10 -14.95
C LYS A 51 -1.66 9.48 -14.92
N MET A 52 -1.01 9.85 -16.02
CA MET A 52 -0.51 11.19 -16.27
C MET A 52 -1.71 12.13 -16.21
N GLN A 53 -2.02 12.67 -15.03
CA GLN A 53 -2.85 13.86 -14.95
C GLN A 53 -1.93 15.01 -15.36
N LYS A 54 -1.96 15.35 -16.66
CA LYS A 54 -1.48 16.66 -17.11
C LYS A 54 -2.27 17.70 -16.31
N GLY A 55 -1.55 18.48 -15.52
CA GLY A 55 -2.13 19.54 -14.70
C GLY A 55 -1.04 20.32 -13.98
N LEU A 56 -0.24 21.06 -14.75
CA LEU A 56 -0.23 22.53 -14.74
C LEU A 56 0.30 23.02 -16.09
#